data_AF-A0A2A4VFX4-F1
#
_entry.id   AF-A0A2A4VFX4-F1
#
_cell.length_a   1.000
_cell.length_b   1.000
_cell.length_c   1.000
_cell.angle_alpha   90.00
_cell.angle_beta   90.00
_cell.angle_gamma   90.00
#
_symmetry.space_group_name_H-M   'P 1'
#
loop_
_entity.id
_entity.type
_entity.pdbx_description
1 polymer ?
#
loop_
_entity_poly.entity_id
_entity_poly.type
_entity_poly.pdbx_seq_one_letter_code
_entity_poly.pdbx_strand_id
1 'polypeptide(L)'
;MTGQKSVEALSFEEALVELENIVRSLETGESALEDSITSYERGIALKAHCENKLRDAQAKIEKISIGNDGSITTQPLDSEE
;
A
#
# COMPACT_ATOMS: atom_id res chain seq x y z
N MET A 1 -18.29 -2.10 -17.61
CA MET A 1 -18.30 -2.29 -16.15
C MET A 1 -17.14 -3.21 -15.78
N THR A 2 -15.93 -2.66 -15.71
CA THR A 2 -14.76 -3.39 -15.22
C THR A 2 -14.82 -3.38 -13.70
N GLY A 3 -15.00 -4.55 -13.09
CA GLY A 3 -15.00 -4.68 -11.64
C GLY A 3 -13.63 -4.29 -11.09
N GLN A 4 -13.56 -3.11 -10.46
CA GLN A 4 -12.35 -2.66 -9.79
C GLN A 4 -12.07 -3.59 -8.61
N LYS A 5 -10.84 -4.11 -8.54
CA LYS A 5 -10.38 -4.96 -7.44
C LYS A 5 -10.49 -4.18 -6.12
N SER A 6 -10.87 -4.86 -5.04
CA SER A 6 -10.82 -4.26 -3.69
C SER A 6 -9.38 -3.85 -3.39
N VAL A 7 -9.20 -2.70 -2.74
CA VAL A 7 -7.89 -2.14 -2.38
C VAL A 7 -7.08 -3.16 -1.55
N GLU A 8 -7.76 -3.89 -0.67
CA GLU A 8 -7.19 -4.89 0.23
C GLU A 8 -6.52 -6.05 -0.53
N ALA A 9 -6.98 -6.33 -1.76
CA ALA A 9 -6.52 -7.42 -2.60
C ALA A 9 -5.40 -7.02 -3.58
N LEU A 10 -4.92 -5.77 -3.52
CA LEU A 10 -3.84 -5.27 -4.37
C LEU A 10 -2.47 -5.59 -3.77
N SER A 11 -1.49 -5.88 -4.63
CA SER A 11 -0.08 -5.76 -4.28
C SER A 11 0.30 -4.29 -4.02
N PHE A 12 1.49 -4.06 -3.46
CA PHE A 12 2.00 -2.70 -3.28
C PHE A 12 2.15 -1.99 -4.64
N GLU A 13 2.71 -2.67 -5.63
CA GLU A 13 2.95 -2.15 -6.98
C GLU A 13 1.64 -1.87 -7.71
N GLU A 14 0.66 -2.78 -7.62
CA GLU A 14 -0.68 -2.58 -8.20
C GLU A 14 -1.35 -1.33 -7.58
N ALA A 15 -1.31 -1.19 -6.25
CA ALA A 15 -1.90 -0.07 -5.55
C ALA A 15 -1.19 1.26 -5.84
N LEU A 16 0.13 1.25 -5.95
CA LEU A 16 0.93 2.43 -6.27
C LEU A 16 0.63 2.93 -7.68
N VAL A 17 0.63 2.05 -8.68
CA VAL A 17 0.30 2.41 -10.07
C VAL A 17 -1.11 2.98 -10.17
N GLU A 18 -2.07 2.38 -9.46
CA GLU A 18 -3.44 2.89 -9.46
C GLU A 18 -3.53 4.28 -8.80
N LEU A 19 -2.81 4.50 -7.70
CA LEU A 19 -2.75 5.79 -7.02
C LEU A 19 -2.13 6.87 -7.92
N GLU A 20 -1.03 6.57 -8.63
CA GLU A 20 -0.40 7.49 -9.58
C GLU A 20 -1.35 7.88 -10.72
N ASN A 21 -2.14 6.94 -11.22
CA ASN A 21 -3.13 7.21 -12.26
C ASN A 21 -4.26 8.11 -11.75
N ILE A 22 -4.73 7.89 -10.52
CA ILE A 22 -5.73 8.74 -9.87
C ILE A 22 -5.18 10.17 -9.70
N VAL A 23 -3.97 10.32 -9.16
CA VAL A 23 -3.34 11.64 -8.99
C VAL A 23 -3.26 12.36 -10.32
N ARG A 24 -2.74 11.69 -11.36
CA ARG A 24 -2.66 12.27 -12.71
C ARG A 24 -4.03 12.71 -13.24
N SER A 25 -5.07 11.90 -13.05
CA SER A 25 -6.43 12.23 -13.50
C SER A 25 -7.03 13.42 -12.74
N LEU A 26 -6.70 13.58 -11.46
CA LEU A 26 -7.13 14.74 -10.67
C LEU A 26 -6.39 16.02 -11.07
N GLU A 27 -5.11 15.90 -11.41
CA GLU A 27 -4.28 17.03 -11.85
C GLU A 27 -4.70 17.58 -13.22
N THR A 28 -5.21 16.75 -14.14
CA THR A 28 -5.71 17.25 -15.43
C THR A 28 -7.03 18.00 -15.31
N GLY A 29 -7.80 17.76 -14.25
CA GLY A 29 -9.07 18.45 -13.99
C GLY A 29 -10.18 18.16 -15.02
N GLU A 30 -10.03 17.12 -15.83
CA GLU A 30 -10.96 16.77 -16.91
C GLU A 30 -12.18 15.95 -16.42
N SER A 31 -12.22 15.59 -15.13
CA SER A 31 -13.28 14.76 -14.55
C SER A 31 -14.40 15.60 -13.94
N ALA A 32 -15.62 15.05 -13.92
CA ALA A 32 -16.73 15.66 -13.18
C ALA A 32 -16.40 15.71 -11.68
N LEU A 33 -17.06 16.62 -10.95
CA LEU A 33 -16.83 16.79 -9.52
C LEU A 33 -17.09 15.49 -8.73
N GLU A 34 -18.16 14.77 -9.07
CA GLU A 34 -18.53 13.50 -8.42
C GLU A 34 -17.48 12.39 -8.66
N ASP A 35 -16.96 12.31 -9.89
CA ASP A 35 -15.87 11.39 -10.23
C ASP A 35 -14.57 11.75 -9.51
N SER A 36 -14.32 13.05 -9.34
CA SER A 36 -13.14 13.56 -8.64
C SER A 36 -13.19 13.21 -7.15
N ILE A 37 -14.36 13.31 -6.53
CA ILE A 37 -14.57 12.90 -5.13
C ILE A 37 -14.34 11.39 -4.98
N THR A 38 -14.94 10.59 -5.87
CA THR A 38 -14.78 9.12 -5.85
C THR A 38 -13.32 8.72 -6.03
N SER A 39 -12.62 9.37 -6.96
CA SER A 39 -11.20 9.12 -7.22
C SER A 39 -10.34 9.52 -6.02
N TYR A 40 -10.66 10.64 -5.36
CA TYR A 40 -9.97 11.07 -4.14
C TYR A 40 -10.15 10.08 -2.99
N GLU A 41 -11.37 9.64 -2.71
CA GLU A 41 -11.65 8.64 -1.66
C GLU A 41 -10.89 7.34 -1.91
N ARG A 42 -10.89 6.87 -3.17
CA ARG A 42 -10.11 5.70 -3.56
C ARG A 42 -8.60 5.94 -3.39
N GLY A 43 -8.10 7.12 -3.75
CA GLY A 43 -6.71 7.51 -3.56
C GLY A 43 -6.27 7.46 -2.09
N ILE A 44 -7.12 7.92 -1.17
CA ILE A 44 -6.86 7.83 0.28
C ILE A 44 -6.77 6.37 0.74
N ALA A 45 -7.68 5.51 0.28
CA ALA A 45 -7.63 4.09 0.60
C ALA A 45 -6.36 3.41 0.07
N LEU A 46 -5.97 3.70 -1.18
CA LEU A 46 -4.74 3.17 -1.78
C LEU A 46 -3.48 3.63 -1.03
N LYS A 47 -3.42 4.91 -0.65
CA LYS A 47 -2.32 5.45 0.17
C LYS A 47 -2.19 4.68 1.48
N ALA A 48 -3.28 4.50 2.21
CA ALA A 48 -3.28 3.79 3.49
C ALA A 48 -2.82 2.33 3.32
N HIS A 49 -3.25 1.66 2.25
CA HIS A 49 -2.81 0.30 1.93
C HIS A 49 -1.31 0.22 1.64
N CYS A 50 -0.78 1.15 0.84
CA CYS A 50 0.65 1.24 0.56
C CYS A 50 1.48 1.45 1.85
N GLU A 51 1.04 2.37 2.72
CA GLU A 51 1.70 2.62 4.01
C GLU A 51 1.71 1.38 4.92
N ASN A 52 0.61 0.63 4.94
CA ASN A 52 0.53 -0.63 5.69
C ASN A 52 1.50 -1.68 5.13
N LYS A 53 1.53 -1.88 3.81
CA LYS A 53 2.46 -2.84 3.17
C LYS A 53 3.93 -2.50 3.45
N LEU A 54 4.29 -1.22 3.43
CA LEU A 54 5.64 -0.76 3.75
C LEU A 54 5.98 -1.01 5.23
N ARG A 55 5.03 -0.77 6.14
CA ARG A 55 5.20 -1.05 7.57
C ARG A 55 5.43 -2.54 7.83
N ASP A 56 4.64 -3.41 7.20
CA ASP A 56 4.78 -4.86 7.32
C ASP A 56 6.14 -5.33 6.78
N ALA A 57 6.58 -4.77 5.64
CA ALA A 57 7.89 -5.06 5.08
C ALA A 57 9.03 -4.62 6.00
N GLN A 58 8.94 -3.42 6.59
CA GLN A 58 9.91 -2.92 7.56
C GLN A 58 9.98 -3.83 8.80
N ALA A 59 8.83 -4.17 9.40
CA ALA A 59 8.77 -5.05 10.57
C ALA A 59 9.37 -6.43 10.28
N LYS A 60 9.19 -6.93 9.05
CA LYS A 60 9.82 -8.18 8.62
C LYS A 60 11.34 -8.07 8.52
N ILE A 61 11.86 -6.95 8.03
CA ILE A 61 13.31 -6.69 7.94
C ILE A 61 13.91 -6.55 9.35
N GLU A 62 13.27 -5.81 10.25
CA GLU A 62 13.74 -5.63 11.63
C GLU A 62 13.83 -6.95 12.40
N LYS A 63 12.95 -7.92 12.10
CA LYS A 63 13.01 -9.27 12.67
C LYS A 63 14.14 -10.14 12.12
N ILE A 64 14.72 -9.78 10.98
CA ILE A 64 15.95 -10.38 10.45
C ILE A 64 17.10 -9.67 11.15
N SER A 65 17.32 -10.00 12.42
CA SER A 65 18.44 -9.44 13.18
C SER A 65 19.71 -10.20 12.78
N ILE A 66 20.62 -9.49 12.13
CA ILE A 66 21.97 -9.99 11.82
C ILE A 66 22.78 -9.85 13.12
N GLY A 67 23.19 -10.98 13.69
CA GLY A 67 24.11 -11.03 14.82
C GLY A 67 25.45 -10.37 14.46
N ASN A 68 26.19 -9.90 15.47
CA ASN A 68 27.49 -9.23 15.29
C ASN A 68 28.57 -10.11 14.60
N ASP A 69 28.26 -11.39 14.38
CA ASP A 69 29.05 -12.43 13.69
C ASP A 69 28.55 -12.76 12.27
N GLY A 70 27.53 -12.06 11.76
CA GLY A 70 26.89 -12.35 10.47
C GLY A 70 25.85 -13.47 10.53
N SER A 71 25.51 -13.99 11.71
CA SER A 71 24.44 -14.99 11.85
C SER A 71 23.07 -14.34 11.62
N ILE A 72 22.27 -14.94 10.73
CA ILE A 72 20.88 -14.52 10.53
C ILE A 72 20.04 -15.23 11.59
N THR A 73 19.50 -14.47 12.53
CA THR A 73 18.53 -14.99 13.52
C THR A 73 17.15 -14.41 13.23
N THR A 74 16.13 -15.26 13.24
CA THR A 74 14.74 -14.83 13.14
C THR A 74 14.08 -15.02 14.50
N GLN A 75 13.51 -13.95 15.05
CA GLN A 75 12.62 -14.08 16.21
C GLN A 75 11.21 -14.48 15.72
N PRO A 76 10.50 -15.38 16.44
CA PRO A 76 9.10 -15.68 16.15
C PRO A 76 8.28 -14.38 16.16
N LEU A 77 7.34 -14.26 15.23
CA LEU A 77 6.34 -13.21 15.30
C LEU A 77 5.47 -13.56 16.52
N ASP A 78 5.65 -12.87 17.64
CA ASP A 78 4.74 -13.01 18.78
C ASP A 78 3.31 -12.86 18.26
N SER A 79 2.58 -13.98 18.38
CA SER A 79 1.15 -14.04 18.13
C SER A 79 0.50 -13.53 19.40
N GLU A 80 0.50 -12.22 19.58
CA GLU A 80 -0.23 -11.57 20.67
C GLU A 80 -1.63 -11.22 20.17
N GLU A 81 -2.62 -11.68 20.95
CA GLU A 81 -4.07 -11.62 20.73
C GLU A 81 -4.63 -10.21 20.44
#